data_AF-A0A9Q6Z800-F1
#
_entry.id   AF-A0A9Q6Z800-F1
#
_cell.length_a   1.000
_cell.length_b   1.000
_cell.length_c   1.000
_cell.angle_alpha   90.00
_cell.angle_beta   90.00
_cell.angle_gamma   90.00
#
_symmetry.space_group_name_H-M   'P 1'
#
loop_
_entity.id
_entity.type
_entity.pdbx_description
1 polymer ?
#
loop_
_entity_poly.entity_id
_entity_poly.type
_entity_poly.pdbx_seq_one_letter_code
_entity_poly.pdbx_strand_id
1 'polypeptide(L)'
;MPSARFNGVFTIFSKSKESVSQGFSSFNAFKRAHGTARKGYAWYHIVEQHSDNVAKFGTESIHNVNNLIKLPHGAGTIHAKVTGYYNSLMPGTSMRVRDYVKGLSYEKQYQYGIDVLKRFGWTP
;
A
#
# COMPACT_ATOMS: atom_id res chain seq x y z
N MET A 1 66.64 8.09 8.71
CA MET A 1 65.60 7.07 8.49
C MET A 1 64.25 7.78 8.37
N PRO A 2 63.64 7.88 7.18
CA PRO A 2 62.34 8.53 7.02
C PRO A 2 61.22 7.57 6.59
N SER A 3 60.01 7.93 7.03
CA SER A 3 58.71 7.71 6.37
C SER A 3 58.08 6.32 6.46
N ALA A 4 57.21 6.13 7.44
CA ALA A 4 56.08 5.22 7.33
C ALA A 4 54.90 5.99 6.69
N ARG A 5 54.51 5.59 5.48
CA ARG A 5 53.28 6.04 4.81
C ARG A 5 52.09 5.29 5.41
N PHE A 6 51.13 6.01 5.98
CA PHE A 6 49.82 5.44 6.31
C PHE A 6 48.89 5.56 5.10
N ASN A 7 48.48 4.41 4.58
CA ASN A 7 47.49 4.23 3.51
C ASN A 7 46.13 3.86 4.13
N GLY A 8 45.06 4.54 3.69
CA GLY A 8 43.66 4.15 3.89
C GLY A 8 43.16 4.41 5.32
N VAL A 9 41.93 4.90 5.55
CA VAL A 9 40.68 4.52 4.92
C VAL A 9 39.75 5.73 4.90
N PHE A 10 39.21 6.05 3.72
CA PHE A 10 38.10 6.99 3.58
C PHE A 10 36.82 6.23 3.97
N THR A 11 36.42 6.32 5.23
CA THR A 11 35.12 5.77 5.67
C THR A 11 34.03 6.70 5.15
N ILE A 12 33.55 6.46 3.92
CA ILE A 12 32.25 6.94 3.51
C ILE A 12 31.20 6.21 4.35
N PHE A 13 30.60 6.91 5.29
CA PHE A 13 29.34 6.49 5.88
C PHE A 13 28.32 6.39 4.73
N SER A 14 28.11 5.17 4.22
CA SER A 14 26.95 4.88 3.39
C SER A 14 25.76 5.05 4.30
N LYS A 15 25.13 6.23 4.25
CA LYS A 15 23.81 6.45 4.83
C LYS A 15 22.93 5.38 4.21
N SER A 16 22.59 4.38 5.01
CA SER A 16 21.69 3.31 4.62
C SER A 16 20.50 3.98 3.95
N LYS A 17 20.22 3.53 2.74
CA LYS A 17 19.05 3.91 1.97
C LYS A 17 17.84 3.40 2.76
N GLU A 18 17.46 4.13 3.81
CA GLU A 18 16.10 4.09 4.34
C GLU A 18 15.24 4.32 3.11
N SER A 19 14.56 3.27 2.68
CA SER A 19 13.59 3.34 1.60
C SER A 19 12.50 4.28 2.10
N VAL A 20 12.66 5.58 1.85
CA VAL A 20 11.62 6.57 2.03
C VAL A 20 10.40 5.96 1.34
N SER A 21 9.36 5.66 2.13
CA SER A 21 8.13 5.05 1.64
C SER A 21 7.64 5.88 0.47
N GLN A 22 7.87 5.42 -0.76
CA GLN A 22 7.76 6.28 -1.94
C GLN A 22 6.28 6.55 -2.19
N GLY A 23 5.83 7.71 -1.70
CA GLY A 23 4.51 8.27 -1.94
C GLY A 23 4.46 9.00 -3.26
N PHE A 24 3.27 9.08 -3.84
CA PHE A 24 3.04 9.75 -5.12
C PHE A 24 1.90 10.76 -5.01
N SER A 25 2.01 11.87 -5.72
CA SER A 25 0.96 12.90 -5.78
C SER A 25 -0.34 12.42 -6.43
N SER A 26 -0.30 11.31 -7.16
CA SER A 26 -1.48 10.67 -7.75
C SER A 26 -1.22 9.20 -8.09
N PHE A 27 -2.28 8.41 -8.20
CA PHE A 27 -2.19 7.03 -8.71
C PHE A 27 -1.63 6.96 -10.15
N ASN A 28 -1.87 7.98 -10.97
CA ASN A 28 -1.27 8.07 -12.31
C ASN A 28 0.24 8.31 -12.25
N ALA A 29 0.73 9.15 -11.33
CA ALA A 29 2.16 9.33 -11.10
C ALA A 29 2.82 8.02 -10.64
N PHE A 30 2.17 7.29 -9.73
CA PHE A 30 2.59 5.94 -9.33
C PHE A 30 2.68 5.00 -10.54
N LYS A 31 1.63 4.90 -11.38
CA LYS A 31 1.64 4.03 -12.56
C LYS A 31 2.68 4.42 -13.62
N ARG A 32 3.03 5.70 -13.76
CA ARG A 32 4.13 6.12 -14.65
C ARG A 32 5.48 5.60 -14.16
N ALA A 33 5.69 5.56 -12.84
CA ALA A 33 6.94 5.08 -12.25
C ALA A 33 7.01 3.55 -12.14
N HIS A 34 5.90 2.87 -11.82
CA HIS A 34 5.86 1.43 -11.53
C HIS A 34 5.20 0.57 -12.61
N GLY A 35 4.68 1.20 -13.66
CA GLY A 35 3.92 0.55 -14.72
C GLY A 35 2.50 0.18 -14.33
N THR A 36 1.75 -0.29 -15.32
CA THR A 36 0.43 -0.89 -15.12
C THR A 36 0.57 -2.33 -14.58
N ALA A 37 -0.49 -2.84 -13.97
CA ALA A 37 -0.55 -4.26 -13.65
C ALA A 37 -0.62 -5.09 -14.96
N ARG A 38 -0.02 -6.30 -14.93
CA ARG A 38 -0.09 -7.23 -16.07
C ARG A 38 -1.53 -7.63 -16.38
N LYS A 39 -1.78 -8.17 -17.58
CA LYS A 39 -3.09 -8.72 -17.96
C LYS A 39 -3.63 -9.68 -16.89
N GLY A 40 -4.89 -9.50 -16.50
CA GLY A 40 -5.55 -10.28 -15.44
C GLY A 40 -5.20 -9.84 -14.02
N TYR A 41 -4.47 -8.74 -13.83
CA TYR A 41 -4.13 -8.18 -12.52
C TYR A 41 -4.48 -6.70 -12.46
N ALA A 42 -4.66 -6.19 -11.24
CA ALA A 42 -4.83 -4.78 -10.94
C ALA A 42 -3.96 -4.38 -9.74
N TRP A 43 -3.55 -3.12 -9.70
CA TRP A 43 -3.04 -2.52 -8.47
C TRP A 43 -4.21 -2.29 -7.51
N TYR A 44 -4.06 -2.79 -6.29
CA TYR A 44 -5.04 -2.71 -5.21
C TYR A 44 -4.47 -1.87 -4.08
N HIS A 45 -5.26 -0.91 -3.61
CA HIS A 45 -4.93 -0.09 -2.46
C HIS A 45 -5.40 -0.82 -1.19
N ILE A 46 -4.49 -1.10 -0.25
CA ILE A 46 -4.83 -1.75 1.02
C ILE A 46 -5.70 -0.81 1.87
N VAL A 47 -5.32 0.45 1.97
CA VAL A 47 -6.14 1.58 2.42
C VAL A 47 -6.76 2.26 1.21
N GLU A 48 -8.09 2.22 1.09
CA GLU A 48 -8.82 2.66 -0.11
C GLU A 48 -8.56 4.14 -0.48
N GLN A 49 -8.45 4.43 -1.78
CA GLN A 49 -8.14 5.76 -2.33
C GLN A 49 -9.32 6.75 -2.40
N HIS A 50 -10.40 6.57 -1.64
CA HIS A 50 -11.55 7.47 -1.72
C HIS A 50 -11.25 8.87 -1.15
N SER A 51 -12.05 9.87 -1.53
CA SER A 51 -11.84 11.28 -1.17
C SER A 51 -11.60 11.49 0.32
N ASP A 52 -12.38 10.84 1.19
CA ASP A 52 -12.25 11.04 2.64
C ASP A 52 -10.89 10.54 3.16
N ASN A 53 -10.37 9.44 2.62
CA ASN A 53 -9.06 8.91 3.01
C ASN A 53 -7.93 9.76 2.46
N VAL A 54 -8.07 10.27 1.23
CA VAL A 54 -7.12 11.22 0.66
C VAL A 54 -7.08 12.51 1.49
N ALA A 55 -8.24 13.02 1.92
CA ALA A 55 -8.32 14.19 2.78
C ALA A 55 -7.73 13.95 4.18
N LYS A 56 -7.96 12.76 4.75
CA LYS A 56 -7.49 12.40 6.10
C LYS A 56 -5.99 12.08 6.16
N PHE A 57 -5.47 11.38 5.16
CA PHE A 57 -4.12 10.78 5.22
C PHE A 57 -3.13 11.37 4.21
N GLY A 58 -3.61 12.18 3.26
CA GLY A 58 -2.79 12.75 2.19
C GLY A 58 -2.62 11.81 0.99
N THR A 59 -2.42 12.41 -0.18
CA THR A 59 -2.24 11.71 -1.46
C THR A 59 -1.02 10.78 -1.44
N GLU A 60 0.08 11.21 -0.85
CA GLU A 60 1.33 10.44 -0.81
C GLU A 60 1.24 9.18 0.06
N SER A 61 0.46 9.21 1.14
CA SER A 61 0.18 8.04 1.97
C SER A 61 -0.71 7.04 1.24
N ILE A 62 -1.73 7.54 0.53
CA ILE A 62 -2.67 6.71 -0.21
C ILE A 62 -2.00 6.07 -1.42
N HIS A 63 -1.30 6.85 -2.23
CA HIS A 63 -0.57 6.35 -3.39
C HIS A 63 0.87 6.01 -3.01
N ASN A 64 1.06 5.22 -1.96
CA ASN A 64 2.38 4.78 -1.52
C ASN A 64 2.69 3.37 -2.02
N VAL A 65 3.95 3.08 -2.34
CA VAL A 65 4.40 1.70 -2.65
C VAL A 65 4.05 0.70 -1.56
N ASN A 66 4.03 1.13 -0.29
CA ASN A 66 3.68 0.28 0.84
C ASN A 66 2.16 0.04 0.97
N ASN A 67 1.34 0.87 0.32
CA ASN A 67 -0.13 0.74 0.33
C ASN A 67 -0.67 0.03 -0.92
N LEU A 68 0.20 -0.37 -1.84
CA LEU A 68 -0.18 -0.84 -3.18
C LEU A 68 0.37 -2.23 -3.47
N ILE A 69 -0.53 -3.17 -3.78
CA ILE A 69 -0.20 -4.55 -4.14
C ILE A 69 -0.84 -4.94 -5.47
N LYS A 70 -0.26 -5.92 -6.18
CA LYS A 70 -0.88 -6.46 -7.41
C LYS A 70 -1.76 -7.65 -7.04
N LEU A 71 -3.02 -7.61 -7.42
CA LEU A 71 -3.98 -8.70 -7.20
C LEU A 71 -4.56 -9.21 -8.52
N PRO A 72 -4.87 -10.51 -8.64
CA PRO A 72 -5.71 -11.02 -9.71
C PRO A 72 -7.03 -10.24 -9.82
N HIS A 73 -7.39 -9.83 -11.02
CA HIS A 73 -8.53 -8.96 -11.30
C HIS A 73 -9.51 -9.63 -12.28
N GLY A 74 -10.81 -9.48 -12.03
CA GLY A 74 -11.89 -10.09 -12.80
C GLY A 74 -12.94 -10.74 -11.91
N ALA A 75 -13.99 -11.30 -12.51
CA ALA A 75 -15.02 -12.01 -11.77
C ALA A 75 -14.43 -13.21 -11.01
N GLY A 76 -14.83 -13.40 -9.75
CA GLY A 76 -14.36 -14.50 -8.91
C GLY A 76 -12.94 -14.38 -8.36
N THR A 77 -12.17 -13.37 -8.77
CA THR A 77 -10.81 -13.17 -8.25
C THR A 77 -10.83 -12.58 -6.84
N ILE A 78 -9.68 -12.63 -6.16
CA ILE A 78 -9.53 -12.03 -4.82
C ILE A 78 -9.91 -10.55 -4.80
N HIS A 79 -9.54 -9.78 -5.84
CA HIS A 79 -9.92 -8.38 -5.95
C HIS A 79 -11.46 -8.22 -5.89
N ALA A 80 -12.21 -9.00 -6.68
CA ALA A 80 -13.67 -8.95 -6.67
C ALA A 80 -14.28 -9.40 -5.34
N LYS A 81 -13.72 -10.44 -4.70
CA LYS A 81 -14.18 -10.93 -3.39
C LYS A 81 -14.00 -9.89 -2.28
N VAL A 82 -12.83 -9.26 -2.23
CA VAL A 82 -12.52 -8.21 -1.26
C VAL A 82 -13.44 -7.00 -1.48
N THR A 83 -13.59 -6.53 -2.72
CA THR A 83 -14.54 -5.45 -3.04
C THR A 83 -15.97 -5.79 -2.63
N GLY A 84 -16.41 -7.03 -2.89
CA GLY A 84 -17.73 -7.52 -2.45
C GLY A 84 -17.90 -7.46 -0.93
N TYR A 85 -16.88 -7.86 -0.17
CA TYR A 85 -16.89 -7.79 1.29
C TYR A 85 -16.99 -6.36 1.81
N TYR A 86 -16.20 -5.42 1.30
CA TYR A 86 -16.27 -4.02 1.71
C TYR A 86 -17.63 -3.37 1.41
N ASN A 87 -18.34 -3.84 0.39
CA ASN A 87 -19.70 -3.39 0.06
C ASN A 87 -20.81 -4.11 0.85
N SER A 88 -20.49 -5.19 1.57
CA SER A 88 -21.46 -5.92 2.39
C SER A 88 -21.84 -5.16 3.65
N LEU A 89 -23.01 -5.47 4.20
CA LEU A 89 -23.44 -4.94 5.49
C LEU A 89 -22.75 -5.68 6.63
N MET A 90 -22.37 -4.94 7.67
CA MET A 90 -21.88 -5.57 8.90
C MET A 90 -23.02 -6.32 9.58
N PRO A 91 -22.77 -7.53 10.12
CA PRO A 91 -23.79 -8.34 10.79
C PRO A 91 -24.55 -7.56 11.87
N GLY A 92 -25.88 -7.60 11.82
CA GLY A 92 -26.75 -6.92 12.78
C GLY A 92 -26.84 -5.40 12.62
N THR A 93 -26.34 -4.82 11.52
CA THR A 93 -26.39 -3.37 11.28
C THR A 93 -26.81 -3.06 9.84
N SER A 94 -27.19 -1.79 9.60
CA SER A 94 -27.36 -1.23 8.25
C SER A 94 -26.09 -0.53 7.72
N MET A 95 -24.95 -0.65 8.41
CA MET A 95 -23.68 -0.03 8.03
C MET A 95 -22.90 -0.96 7.10
N ARG A 96 -22.33 -0.42 6.01
CA ARG A 96 -21.40 -1.19 5.17
C ARG A 96 -20.06 -1.34 5.86
N VAL A 97 -19.38 -2.45 5.62
CA VAL A 97 -18.01 -2.69 6.13
C VAL A 97 -17.09 -1.51 5.79
N ARG A 98 -17.15 -0.98 4.57
CA ARG A 98 -16.32 0.17 4.18
C ARG A 98 -16.59 1.42 5.00
N ASP A 99 -17.84 1.67 5.38
CA ASP A 99 -18.19 2.90 6.11
C ASP A 99 -17.73 2.83 7.57
N TYR A 100 -17.70 1.63 8.15
CA TYR A 100 -17.01 1.38 9.42
C TYR A 100 -15.50 1.62 9.31
N VAL A 101 -14.85 1.00 8.32
CA VAL A 101 -13.39 1.08 8.15
C VAL A 101 -12.92 2.52 7.93
N LYS A 102 -13.70 3.34 7.21
CA LYS A 102 -13.43 4.77 7.00
C LYS A 102 -13.25 5.59 8.29
N GLY A 103 -13.83 5.15 9.40
CA GLY A 103 -13.72 5.80 10.71
C GLY A 103 -12.39 5.54 11.42
N LEU A 104 -11.61 4.56 10.96
CA LEU A 104 -10.40 4.11 11.62
C LEU A 104 -9.17 4.94 11.19
N SER A 105 -8.12 4.90 12.01
CA SER A 105 -6.80 5.44 11.66
C SER A 105 -6.18 4.69 10.47
N TYR A 106 -5.23 5.31 9.78
CA TYR A 106 -4.55 4.69 8.63
C TYR A 106 -4.02 3.29 8.97
N GLU A 107 -3.29 3.15 10.09
CA GLU A 107 -2.73 1.87 10.53
C GLU A 107 -3.82 0.81 10.75
N LYS A 108 -4.97 1.20 11.32
CA LYS A 108 -6.09 0.30 11.55
C LYS A 108 -6.82 -0.07 10.26
N GLN A 109 -6.95 0.86 9.31
CA GLN A 109 -7.45 0.54 7.97
C GLN A 109 -6.51 -0.42 7.23
N TYR A 110 -5.20 -0.20 7.35
CA TYR A 110 -4.18 -1.03 6.73
C TYR A 110 -4.21 -2.46 7.30
N GLN A 111 -4.17 -2.60 8.62
CA GLN A 111 -4.30 -3.89 9.31
C GLN A 111 -5.59 -4.62 8.88
N TYR A 112 -6.72 -3.91 8.90
CA TYR A 112 -8.00 -4.47 8.46
C TYR A 112 -7.97 -4.94 7.00
N GLY A 113 -7.38 -4.15 6.10
CA GLY A 113 -7.21 -4.53 4.70
C GLY A 113 -6.36 -5.78 4.51
N ILE A 114 -5.24 -5.89 5.24
CA ILE A 114 -4.38 -7.08 5.24
C ILE A 114 -5.15 -8.32 5.73
N ASP A 115 -5.93 -8.20 6.81
CA ASP A 115 -6.71 -9.31 7.36
C ASP A 115 -7.80 -9.79 6.39
N VAL A 116 -8.48 -8.85 5.74
CA VAL A 116 -9.47 -9.16 4.69
C VAL A 116 -8.81 -9.83 3.48
N LEU A 117 -7.65 -9.35 3.05
CA LEU A 117 -6.89 -9.97 1.97
C LEU A 117 -6.53 -11.42 2.32
N LYS A 118 -5.98 -11.66 3.52
CA LYS A 118 -5.65 -13.01 4.01
C LYS A 118 -6.89 -13.91 4.08
N ARG A 119 -8.02 -13.39 4.56
CA ARG A 119 -9.29 -14.10 4.61
C ARG A 119 -9.74 -14.62 3.24
N PHE A 120 -9.44 -13.87 2.17
CA PHE A 120 -9.77 -14.27 0.80
C PHE A 120 -8.62 -14.97 0.05
N GLY A 121 -7.60 -15.43 0.78
CA GLY A 121 -6.53 -16.28 0.25
C GLY A 121 -5.31 -15.53 -0.27
N TRP A 122 -5.12 -14.26 0.09
CA TRP A 122 -3.85 -13.57 -0.17
C TRP A 122 -2.75 -14.07 0.78
N THR A 123 -1.60 -14.40 0.22
CA THR A 123 -0.38 -14.71 0.96
C THR A 123 0.67 -13.63 0.67
N PRO A 124 1.28 -13.01 1.70
CA PRO A 124 2.33 -12.00 1.55
C PRO A 124 3.55 -12.49 0.77
#